data_AF-A0A444Z588-F1
#
_entry.id   AF-A0A444Z588-F1
#
_cell.length_a   1.000
_cell.length_b   1.000
_cell.length_c   1.000
_cell.angle_alpha   90.00
_cell.angle_beta   90.00
_cell.angle_gamma   90.00
#
_symmetry.space_group_name_H-M   'P 1'
#
loop_
_entity.id
_entity.type
_entity.pdbx_description
1 polymer ?
#
loop_
_entity_poly.entity_id
_entity_poly.type
_entity_poly.pdbx_seq_one_letter_code
_entity_poly.pdbx_strand_id
1 'polypeptide(L)'
;MTAVAEDGSWSVINPKLQNSVELTVAAHDTTGGMETKISEAAMIAKLGIDVYIVKAATSHSLRALSGVLRSSIPNDWLGTVVRSSR
;
A
#
# COMPACT_ATOMS: atom_id res chain seq x y z
N MET A 1 6.08 1.97 -5.33
CA MET A 1 4.86 2.75 -5.00
C MET A 1 3.69 2.06 -5.70
N THR A 2 2.46 2.21 -5.21
CA THR A 2 1.27 1.60 -5.84
C THR A 2 0.28 2.69 -6.23
N ALA A 3 -0.20 2.67 -7.47
CA ALA A 3 -1.22 3.57 -8.00
C ALA A 3 -2.57 2.87 -8.05
N VAL A 4 -3.64 3.63 -7.85
CA VAL A 4 -5.02 3.16 -7.91
C VAL A 4 -5.80 4.04 -8.88
N ALA A 5 -6.47 3.41 -9.85
CA ALA A 5 -7.33 4.07 -10.81
C ALA A 5 -8.77 4.23 -10.28
N GLU A 6 -9.57 5.05 -10.95
CA GLU A 6 -10.94 5.38 -10.54
C GLU A 6 -11.87 4.16 -10.46
N ASP A 7 -11.65 3.17 -11.32
CA ASP A 7 -12.39 1.89 -11.36
C ASP A 7 -12.00 0.92 -10.23
N GLY A 8 -10.98 1.25 -9.42
CA GLY A 8 -10.48 0.40 -8.34
C GLY A 8 -9.44 -0.62 -8.79
N SER A 9 -9.08 -0.64 -10.07
CA SER A 9 -7.87 -1.31 -10.52
C SER A 9 -6.65 -0.60 -9.92
N TRP A 10 -5.60 -1.37 -9.63
CA TRP A 10 -4.38 -0.85 -9.06
C TRP A 10 -3.17 -1.44 -9.75
N SER A 11 -2.07 -0.69 -9.75
CA SER A 11 -0.81 -1.06 -10.40
C SER A 11 0.40 -0.67 -9.55
N VAL A 12 1.52 -1.35 -9.72
CA VAL A 12 2.78 -0.98 -9.06
C VAL A 12 3.53 0.00 -9.95
N ILE A 13 3.83 1.20 -9.43
CA ILE A 13 4.67 2.19 -10.10
C ILE A 13 6.14 1.79 -9.92
N ASN A 14 6.83 1.67 -11.06
CA ASN A 14 8.25 1.32 -11.18
C ASN A 14 8.61 -0.02 -10.51
N PRO A 15 7.95 -1.12 -10.91
CA PRO A 15 8.24 -2.43 -10.34
C PRO A 15 9.66 -2.84 -10.74
N LYS A 16 10.50 -3.23 -9.77
CA LYS A 16 11.74 -3.99 -10.05
C LYS A 16 11.41 -5.46 -10.41
N LEU A 17 10.31 -5.70 -11.10
CA LEU A 17 9.78 -7.04 -11.38
C LEU A 17 9.25 -7.11 -12.80
N GLN A 18 9.58 -8.21 -13.49
CA GLN A 18 9.25 -8.49 -14.88
C GLN A 18 7.80 -9.01 -15.07
N ASN A 19 7.06 -9.30 -13.99
CA ASN A 19 5.74 -9.94 -14.01
C ASN A 19 4.71 -9.23 -13.11
N SER A 20 3.42 -9.52 -13.33
CA SER A 20 2.30 -9.12 -12.46
C SER A 20 2.50 -9.60 -11.03
N VAL A 21 2.03 -8.81 -10.05
CA VAL A 21 2.10 -9.18 -8.63
C VAL A 21 1.11 -10.31 -8.37
N GLU A 22 1.64 -11.49 -8.07
CA GLU A 22 0.85 -12.63 -7.60
C GLU A 22 0.65 -12.51 -6.08
N LEU A 23 -0.60 -12.44 -5.63
CA LEU A 23 -0.96 -12.41 -4.22
C LEU A 23 -1.34 -13.82 -3.79
N THR A 24 -0.61 -14.39 -2.84
CA THR A 24 -0.95 -15.67 -2.22
C THR A 24 -1.65 -15.44 -0.89
N VAL A 25 -2.81 -16.08 -0.70
CA VAL A 25 -3.58 -16.04 0.54
C VAL A 25 -3.31 -17.32 1.30
N ALA A 26 -2.97 -17.24 2.57
CA ALA A 26 -2.82 -18.42 3.41
C ALA A 26 -4.19 -19.10 3.57
N ALA A 27 -4.25 -20.43 3.53
CA ALA A 27 -5.52 -21.18 3.61
C ALA A 27 -6.37 -20.90 4.88
N HIS A 28 -5.77 -20.29 5.90
CA HIS A 28 -6.42 -19.92 7.16
C HIS A 28 -6.62 -18.42 7.34
N ASP A 29 -6.38 -17.60 6.31
CA ASP A 29 -6.64 -16.17 6.36
C ASP A 29 -8.14 -15.90 6.12
N THR A 30 -8.85 -15.56 7.19
CA THR A 30 -10.28 -15.24 7.15
C THR A 30 -10.55 -13.77 6.80
N THR A 31 -9.52 -12.96 6.56
CA THR A 31 -9.64 -11.52 6.30
C THR A 31 -9.48 -11.15 4.83
N GLY A 32 -9.39 -12.14 3.94
CA GLY A 32 -9.12 -11.95 2.51
C GLY A 32 -7.69 -11.50 2.20
N GLY A 33 -6.80 -11.54 3.20
CA GLY A 33 -5.38 -11.32 3.08
C GLY A 33 -4.97 -9.97 2.50
N MET A 34 -3.91 -9.98 1.68
CA MET A 34 -3.33 -8.75 1.14
C MET A 34 -4.21 -8.10 0.07
N GLU A 35 -5.03 -8.88 -0.64
CA GLU A 35 -5.97 -8.37 -1.65
C GLU A 35 -7.01 -7.45 -1.02
N THR A 36 -7.65 -7.89 0.07
CA THR A 36 -8.62 -7.08 0.80
C THR A 36 -7.97 -5.83 1.40
N LYS A 37 -6.78 -5.96 2.01
CA LYS A 37 -6.05 -4.80 2.57
C LYS A 37 -5.71 -3.75 1.53
N ILE A 38 -5.32 -4.16 0.33
CA ILE A 38 -5.02 -3.24 -0.77
C ILE A 38 -6.30 -2.62 -1.31
N SER A 39 -7.40 -3.38 -1.44
CA SER A 39 -8.69 -2.88 -1.92
C SER A 39 -9.31 -1.85 -0.96
N GLU A 40 -9.26 -2.09 0.35
CA GLU A 40 -9.68 -1.12 1.36
C GLU A 40 -8.79 0.13 1.35
N ALA A 41 -7.47 -0.05 1.29
CA ALA A 41 -6.52 1.05 1.18
C ALA A 41 -6.75 1.88 -0.09
N ALA A 42 -7.10 1.24 -1.20
CA ALA A 42 -7.44 1.89 -2.46
C ALA A 42 -8.70 2.75 -2.34
N MET A 43 -9.76 2.26 -1.69
CA MET A 43 -10.97 3.04 -1.44
C MET A 43 -10.70 4.29 -0.59
N ILE A 44 -9.86 4.18 0.44
CA ILE A 44 -9.46 5.32 1.28
C ILE A 44 -8.59 6.30 0.49
N ALA A 45 -7.65 5.80 -0.32
CA ALA A 45 -6.77 6.61 -1.15
C ALA A 45 -7.51 7.46 -2.18
N LYS A 46 -8.64 6.98 -2.70
CA LYS A 46 -9.54 7.76 -3.59
C LYS A 46 -10.13 8.99 -2.91
N LEU A 47 -10.21 9.03 -1.58
CA LEU A 47 -10.65 10.20 -0.82
C LEU A 47 -9.52 11.22 -0.57
N GLY A 48 -8.36 11.04 -1.20
CA GLY A 48 -7.19 11.90 -1.03
C GLY A 48 -6.38 11.62 0.24
N ILE A 49 -6.55 10.43 0.83
CA ILE A 49 -5.90 10.02 2.07
C ILE A 49 -4.80 9.00 1.75
N ASP A 50 -3.54 9.36 1.97
CA ASP A 50 -2.42 8.43 1.85
C ASP A 50 -2.58 7.26 2.84
N VAL A 51 -2.48 6.02 2.35
CA VAL A 51 -2.51 4.81 3.18
C VAL A 51 -1.14 4.13 3.19
N TYR A 52 -0.68 3.77 4.39
CA TYR A 52 0.60 3.10 4.62
C TYR A 52 0.36 1.70 5.19
N ILE A 53 0.77 0.68 4.44
CA ILE A 53 0.75 -0.72 4.90
C ILE A 53 2.17 -1.11 5.26
N VAL A 54 2.39 -1.42 6.53
CA VAL A 54 3.72 -1.68 7.12
C VAL A 54 3.66 -2.82 8.12
N LYS A 55 4.79 -3.49 8.33
CA LYS A 55 4.92 -4.47 9.40
C LYS A 55 4.81 -3.77 10.77
N ALA A 56 3.89 -4.25 11.61
CA ALA A 56 3.69 -3.74 12.96
C ALA A 56 4.94 -3.94 13.84
N ALA A 57 5.03 -3.15 14.91
CA ALA A 57 6.14 -3.18 15.87
C ALA A 57 7.54 -2.95 15.24
N THR A 58 7.59 -2.09 14.21
CA THR A 58 8.84 -1.67 13.54
C THR A 58 9.01 -0.15 13.60
N SER A 59 10.23 0.35 13.40
CA SER A 59 10.50 1.78 13.26
C SER A 59 9.71 2.41 12.10
N HIS A 60 9.49 1.66 11.01
CA HIS A 60 8.64 2.08 9.88
C HIS A 60 7.18 2.27 10.27
N SER A 61 6.63 1.44 11.17
CA SER A 61 5.27 1.61 11.70
C SER A 61 5.11 2.86 12.56
N LEU A 62 6.10 3.16 13.41
CA LEU A 62 6.10 4.41 14.18
C LEU A 62 6.21 5.63 13.24
N ARG A 63 7.05 5.53 12.20
CA ARG A 63 7.22 6.58 11.20
C ARG A 63 5.93 6.83 10.42
N ALA A 64 5.17 5.79 10.06
CA ALA A 64 3.85 5.93 9.44
C ALA A 64 2.87 6.71 10.34
N LEU A 65 2.85 6.39 11.64
CA LEU A 65 1.98 7.04 12.62
C LEU A 65 2.38 8.50 12.91
N SER A 66 3.67 8.83 12.78
CA SER A 66 4.19 10.18 13.07
C SER A 66 3.77 11.27 12.06
N GLY A 67 3.19 10.90 10.92
CA GLY A 67 2.80 11.84 9.87
C GLY A 67 3.95 12.42 9.02
N VAL A 68 5.21 12.08 9.32
CA VAL A 68 6.42 12.55 8.62
C VAL A 68 6.42 12.16 7.13
N LEU A 69 5.71 11.11 6.74
CA LEU A 69 5.68 10.58 5.37
C LEU A 69 4.78 11.37 4.39
N ARG A 70 4.05 12.39 4.88
CA ARG A 70 3.13 13.18 4.05
C ARG A 70 3.85 14.04 3.00
N SER A 71 5.05 14.54 3.31
CA SER A 71 5.80 15.41 2.40
C SER A 71 6.57 14.64 1.33
N SER A 72 7.17 13.51 1.70
CA SER A 72 7.95 12.67 0.78
C SER A 72 8.12 11.26 1.34
N ILE A 73 8.28 10.28 0.45
CA ILE A 73 8.66 8.92 0.83
C ILE A 73 10.19 8.82 0.81
N PRO A 74 10.82 8.53 1.96
CA PRO A 74 12.25 8.31 2.08
C PRO A 74 12.74 7.11 1.25
N ASN A 75 14.00 7.15 0.80
CA ASN A 75 14.60 6.04 0.03
C ASN A 75 14.74 4.75 0.86
N ASP A 76 14.84 4.85 2.18
CA ASP A 76 14.95 3.74 3.13
C ASP A 76 13.58 3.20 3.59
N TRP A 77 12.50 3.64 2.94
CA TRP A 77 11.15 3.23 3.29
C TRP A 77 10.90 1.73 3.01
N LEU A 78 10.49 1.00 4.04
CA LEU A 78 10.08 -0.39 3.96
C LEU A 78 8.58 -0.53 4.27
N GLY A 79 7.78 -0.56 3.21
CA GLY A 79 6.32 -0.71 3.29
C GLY A 79 5.66 -0.38 1.96
N THR A 80 4.35 -0.61 1.90
CA THR A 80 3.53 -0.24 0.74
C THR A 80 2.86 1.09 1.00
N VAL A 81 2.95 1.99 0.02
CA VAL A 81 2.26 3.28 0.03
C VAL A 81 1.20 3.24 -1.07
N VAL A 82 -0.06 3.44 -0.68
CA VAL A 82 -1.21 3.49 -1.57
C VAL A 82 -1.70 4.93 -1.62
N ARG A 83 -1.74 5.50 -2.83
CA ARG A 83 -2.20 6.87 -3.08
C ARG A 83 -3.06 6.91 -4.34
N SER A 84 -4.01 7.82 -4.38
CA SER A 84 -4.67 8.17 -5.64
C SER A 84 -3.63 8.78 -6.58
N SER A 85 -3.56 8.27 -7.81
CA SER A 85 -2.98 9.03 -8.90
C SER A 85 -3.97 10.14 -9.23
N ARG A 86 -3.49 11.38 -9.26
CA ARG A 86 -4.26 12.50 -9.84
C ARG A 86 -4.63 12.21 -11.27
#